data_AF-A0A0G1WB40-F1
#
_entry.id   AF-A0A0G1WB40-F1
#
_cell.length_a   1.000
_cell.length_b   1.000
_cell.length_c   1.000
_cell.angle_alpha   90.00
_cell.angle_beta   90.00
_cell.angle_gamma   90.00
#
_symmetry.space_group_name_H-M   'P 1'
#
loop_
_entity.id
_entity.type
_entity.pdbx_description
1 polymer ?
#
loop_
_entity_poly.entity_id
_entity_poly.type
_entity_poly.pdbx_seq_one_letter_code
_entity_poly.pdbx_strand_id
1 'polypeptide(L)' 'GFGFIAREGETKDLFFHSNELKGVTFDELKVGDTVTFEVTNGEKGPAATNVSRE' A
#
# COMPACT_ATOMS: atom_id res chain seq x y z
N GLY A 1 -9.90 1.61 -6.38
CA GLY A 1 -9.22 2.75 -5.76
C GLY A 1 -7.72 2.56 -5.83
N PHE A 2 -6.94 3.60 -5.53
CA PHE A 2 -5.50 3.50 -5.41
C PHE A 2 -5.03 4.42 -4.29
N GLY A 3 -3.85 4.13 -3.75
CA GLY A 3 -3.24 4.93 -2.71
C GLY A 3 -1.73 4.80 -2.70
N PHE A 4 -1.14 5.45 -1.70
CA PHE A 4 0.30 5.54 -1.53
C PHE A 4 0.64 5.27 -0.07
N ILE A 5 1.69 4.49 0.15
CA ILE A 5 2.21 4.16 1.47
C ILE A 5 3.54 4.88 1.64
N ALA A 6 3.60 5.80 2.60
CA ALA A 6 4.85 6.40 3.03
C ALA A 6 5.68 5.33 3.76
N ARG A 7 6.97 5.22 3.42
CA ARG A 7 7.89 4.26 4.04
C ARG A 7 9.01 5.02 4.72
N GLU A 8 9.30 4.68 5.97
CA GLU A 8 10.39 5.30 6.71
C GLU A 8 11.73 5.11 5.97
N GLY A 9 12.50 6.19 5.87
CA GLY A 9 13.80 6.19 5.17
C GLY A 9 13.71 6.29 3.64
N GLU A 10 12.52 6.19 3.05
CA GLU A 10 12.33 6.32 1.61
C GLU A 10 11.76 7.70 1.26
N THR A 11 12.27 8.30 0.19
CA THR A 11 11.78 9.61 -0.30
C THR A 11 10.55 9.49 -1.19
N LYS A 12 10.26 8.28 -1.69
CA LYS A 12 9.16 8.01 -2.62
C LYS A 12 8.15 7.08 -1.97
N ASP A 13 6.90 7.52 -2.01
CA ASP A 13 5.77 6.70 -1.57
C ASP A 13 5.60 5.48 -2.48
N LEU A 14 5.19 4.36 -1.88
CA LEU A 14 4.94 3.13 -2.57
C LEU A 14 3.48 3.08 -3.02
N PHE A 15 3.25 2.91 -4.32
CA PHE A 15 1.92 2.77 -4.89
C PHE A 15 1.26 1.46 -4.49
N PHE A 16 -0.05 1.46 -4.24
CA PHE A 16 -0.85 0.23 -4.15
C PHE A 16 -2.20 0.40 -4.85
N HIS A 17 -2.74 -0.71 -5.35
CA HIS A 17 -4.10 -0.77 -5.90
C HIS A 17 -5.05 -1.38 -4.87
N SER A 18 -6.32 -0.96 -4.83
CA SER A 18 -7.29 -1.47 -3.85
C SER A 18 -7.54 -2.98 -3.93
N ASN A 19 -7.19 -3.62 -5.06
CA ASN A 19 -7.30 -5.08 -5.21
C ASN A 19 -6.27 -5.84 -4.36
N GLU A 20 -5.21 -5.17 -3.92
CA GLU A 20 -4.16 -5.77 -3.11
C GLU A 20 -4.51 -5.76 -1.61
N LEU A 21 -5.61 -5.12 -1.22
CA LEU A 21 -6.04 -5.05 0.17
C LEU A 21 -6.50 -6.42 0.68
N LYS A 22 -6.11 -6.75 1.90
CA LYS A 22 -6.47 -7.99 2.62
C LYS A 22 -7.14 -7.64 3.93
N GLY A 23 -8.37 -8.13 4.12
CA GLY A 23 -9.11 -7.96 5.37
C GLY A 23 -9.58 -6.53 5.68
N VAL A 24 -9.39 -5.59 4.76
CA VAL A 24 -9.84 -4.19 4.87
C VAL A 24 -10.30 -3.69 3.50
N THR A 25 -11.32 -2.84 3.47
CA THR A 25 -11.74 -2.16 2.24
C THR A 25 -10.98 -0.84 2.04
N PHE A 26 -10.96 -0.34 0.81
CA PHE A 26 -10.28 0.92 0.50
C PHE A 26 -10.88 2.11 1.27
N ASP A 27 -12.19 2.14 1.46
CA ASP A 27 -12.89 3.21 2.18
C ASP A 27 -12.64 3.20 3.70
N GLU A 28 -12.25 2.04 4.26
CA GLU A 28 -11.92 1.90 5.68
C GLU A 28 -10.51 2.37 6.02
N LEU A 29 -9.57 2.32 5.06
CA LEU A 29 -8.22 2.84 5.25
C LEU A 29 -8.20 4.36 5.31
N LYS A 30 -7.49 4.92 6.28
CA LYS A 30 -7.33 6.35 6.50
C LYS A 30 -5.86 6.75 6.50
N VAL A 31 -5.60 8.02 6.17
CA VAL A 31 -4.25 8.59 6.30
C VAL A 31 -3.83 8.52 7.77
N GLY A 32 -2.65 7.95 8.02
CA GLY A 32 -2.12 7.72 9.36
C GLY A 32 -2.27 6.29 9.86
N ASP A 33 -3.02 5.43 9.17
CA ASP A 33 -3.06 4.00 9.48
C ASP A 33 -1.70 3.34 9.20
N THR A 34 -1.21 2.55 10.16
CA THR A 34 -0.10 1.64 9.93
C THR A 34 -0.58 0.42 9.15
N VAL A 35 0.21 0.04 8.14
CA VAL A 35 -0.11 -1.09 7.28
C VAL A 35 1.09 -2.00 7.09
N THR A 36 0.81 -3.28 6.91
CA THR A 36 1.77 -4.29 6.46
C THR A 36 1.54 -4.59 4.98
N PHE A 37 2.63 -4.87 4.26
CA PHE A 37 2.58 -5.11 2.81
C PHE A 37 3.86 -5.80 2.34
N GLU A 38 3.81 -6.33 1.12
CA GLU A 38 4.95 -6.86 0.39
C GLU A 38 5.31 -5.94 -0.78
N VAL A 39 6.60 -5.76 -1.06
CA VAL A 39 7.06 -4.94 -2.20
C VAL A 39 7.32 -5.84 -3.40
N THR A 40 6.68 -5.54 -4.53
CA THR A 40 6.90 -6.24 -5.80
C THR A 40 7.29 -5.26 -6.90
N ASN A 41 8.17 -5.68 -7.81
CA ASN A 41 8.55 -4.87 -8.97
C ASN A 41 7.68 -5.26 -10.16
N GLY A 42 6.69 -4.42 -10.50
CA GLY A 42 5.83 -4.59 -11.67
C GLY A 42 6.33 -3.81 -12.88
N GLU A 43 5.59 -3.91 -13.99
CA GLU A 43 5.90 -3.20 -15.25
C GLU A 43 5.92 -1.67 -15.11
N LYS A 44 5.22 -1.13 -14.12
CA LYS A 44 5.14 0.31 -13.83
C LYS A 44 6.05 0.76 -12.68
N GLY A 45 6.93 -0.11 -12.21
CA GLY A 45 7.81 0.12 -11.06
C GLY A 45 7.34 -0.61 -9.79
N PRO A 46 7.96 -0.30 -8.64
CA PRO A 46 7.65 -0.94 -7.37
C PRO A 46 6.24 -0.60 -6.89
N ALA A 47 5.52 -1.61 -6.41
CA ALA A 47 4.18 -1.50 -5.86
C ALA A 47 4.01 -2.39 -4.63
N ALA A 48 3.08 -2.02 -3.75
CA ALA A 48 2.71 -2.79 -2.57
C ALA A 48 1.63 -3.83 -2.93
N THR A 49 1.84 -5.06 -2.51
CA THR A 49 0.88 -6.17 -2.60
C THR A 49 0.57 -6.71 -1.21
N ASN A 50 -0.52 -7.49 -1.09
CA ASN A 50 -0.96 -8.08 0.18
C ASN A 50 -1.04 -7.05 1.33
N VAL A 51 -1.66 -5.90 1.05
CA VAL A 51 -1.72 -4.78 1.99
C VAL A 51 -2.79 -5.06 3.04
N SER A 52 -2.42 -5.08 4.32
CA SER A 52 -3.35 -5.21 5.46
C SER A 52 -3.12 -4.11 6.48
N ARG A 53 -4.19 -3.65 7.13
CA ARG A 53 -4.08 -2.76 8.29
C ARG A 53 -3.50 -3.56 9.47
N GLU A 54 -2.55 -2.97 10.18
CA GLU A 54 -2.02 -3.53 11.44
C GLU A 54 -3.07 -3.50 12.57
#